data_AF-A0A7J9WVL4-F1
#
_entry.id   AF-A0A7J9WVL4-F1
#
_cell.length_a   1.000
_cell.length_b   1.000
_cell.length_c   1.000
_cell.angle_alpha   90.00
_cell.angle_beta   90.00
_cell.angle_gamma   90.00
#
_symmetry.space_group_name_H-M   'P 1'
#
loop_
_entity.id
_entity.type
_entity.pdbx_description
1 polymer ?
#
loop_
_entity_poly.entity_id
_entity_poly.type
_entity_poly.pdbx_seq_one_letter_code
_entity_poly.pdbx_strand_id
1 'polypeptide(L)'
;MNYRIGTKTDVGRRREVNEDSFLVHEPLFVVADGMGGHVAGDIASSTAIDTIKEESSSANAQDMNTLARLVLGANSRIWEKAQSDASLRGMGTTCTLLMLDSSRAHFAHVGDSRAYLLREGKLTQVTEDHTLVGRMVKEGRLSADEAERHPQRSIVTRALGVDSVVEVDLMTVDLQEGDRILICSDGLSSMIDSDSIASILEEESDPQVAAERLVDAANEAGGEDNITVVILDIVDAETPGVGATTTSRRVDTAESPGSVPSSTTAPSSSEMTYAGGGAIAAPPEVDPSREEQVHTARDEVLDERPARTWPRKLVVGLVIVVLLGIGAFFGVRYLLSNSWYVGVNDEGFVTVYEGIPEEIAGLDLSEEIEVSEIRADQFPDVVSANLGDGIKKDSLEDARTHITNLEEQIEAEERRDQRNRQRDRTNNNAKD
;
A
#
# COMPACT_ATOMS: atom_id res chain seq x y z
N MET A 1 -20.52 -25.58 -17.53
CA MET A 1 -19.07 -25.34 -17.63
C MET A 1 -18.44 -26.10 -16.48
N ASN A 2 -17.57 -27.07 -16.76
CA ASN A 2 -16.77 -27.69 -15.71
C ASN A 2 -15.39 -27.01 -15.73
N TYR A 3 -14.70 -27.03 -14.60
CA TYR A 3 -13.32 -26.56 -14.54
C TYR A 3 -12.51 -27.40 -13.56
N ARG A 4 -11.20 -27.46 -13.79
CA ARG A 4 -10.23 -28.03 -12.85
C ARG A 4 -9.42 -26.88 -12.25
N ILE A 5 -9.08 -27.00 -10.98
CA ILE A 5 -8.42 -25.93 -10.23
C ILE A 5 -7.07 -26.43 -9.72
N GLY A 6 -6.05 -25.60 -9.85
CA GLY A 6 -4.76 -25.78 -9.22
C GLY A 6 -4.39 -24.53 -8.42
N THR A 7 -3.80 -24.69 -7.24
CA THR A 7 -3.39 -23.56 -6.42
C THR A 7 -2.06 -23.83 -5.74
N LYS A 8 -1.29 -22.76 -5.54
CA LYS A 8 -0.14 -22.79 -4.65
C LYS A 8 0.12 -21.40 -4.10
N THR A 9 0.45 -21.34 -2.82
CA THR A 9 1.06 -20.17 -2.19
C THR A 9 2.34 -20.60 -1.50
N ASP A 10 3.36 -19.75 -1.53
CA ASP A 10 4.65 -19.97 -0.90
C ASP A 10 5.19 -18.64 -0.37
N VAL A 11 5.90 -18.69 0.76
CA VAL A 11 6.47 -17.50 1.39
C VAL A 11 7.59 -16.88 0.54
N GLY A 12 8.15 -17.62 -0.41
CA GLY A 12 9.32 -17.20 -1.16
C GLY A 12 10.62 -17.56 -0.43
N ARG A 13 11.75 -17.06 -0.94
CA ARG A 13 13.09 -17.29 -0.36
C ARG A 13 13.58 -16.15 0.51
N ARG A 14 13.00 -14.95 0.35
CA ARG A 14 13.50 -13.70 0.97
C ARG A 14 12.55 -13.09 2.00
N ARG A 15 11.36 -13.67 2.20
CA ARG A 15 10.40 -13.24 3.22
C ARG A 15 10.33 -14.27 4.36
N GLU A 16 9.97 -13.79 5.54
CA GLU A 16 9.75 -14.64 6.72
C GLU A 16 8.27 -14.97 6.93
N VAL A 17 7.39 -14.07 6.47
CA VAL A 17 5.93 -14.14 6.61
C VAL A 17 5.31 -14.10 5.23
N ASN A 18 4.21 -14.83 5.07
CA ASN A 18 3.39 -14.78 3.87
C ASN A 18 2.24 -13.80 4.11
N GLU A 19 2.28 -12.67 3.43
CA GLU A 19 1.25 -11.61 3.45
C GLU A 19 0.22 -11.82 2.32
N ASP A 20 0.42 -12.79 1.42
CA ASP A 20 -0.57 -13.16 0.41
C ASP A 20 -1.71 -13.99 1.01
N SER A 21 -2.92 -13.75 0.52
CA SER A 21 -4.09 -14.58 0.77
C SER A 21 -4.82 -14.91 -0.54
N PHE A 22 -5.45 -16.08 -0.60
CA PHE A 22 -6.28 -16.46 -1.74
C PHE A 22 -7.56 -17.18 -1.32
N LEU A 23 -8.56 -17.14 -2.20
CA LEU A 23 -9.85 -17.82 -2.03
C LEU A 23 -10.16 -18.69 -3.24
N VAL A 24 -10.55 -19.94 -2.97
CA VAL A 24 -11.23 -20.82 -3.92
C VAL A 24 -12.60 -21.16 -3.33
N HIS A 25 -13.63 -20.45 -3.81
CA HIS A 25 -15.00 -20.61 -3.35
C HIS A 25 -15.96 -20.47 -4.53
N GLU A 26 -16.16 -21.56 -5.26
CA GLU A 26 -16.93 -21.58 -6.50
C GLU A 26 -18.28 -20.83 -6.40
N PRO A 27 -18.60 -19.95 -7.38
CA PRO A 27 -17.86 -19.67 -8.62
C PRO A 27 -16.80 -18.54 -8.49
N LEU A 28 -16.37 -18.21 -7.28
CA LEU A 28 -15.46 -17.10 -6.96
C LEU A 28 -14.04 -17.55 -6.65
N PHE A 29 -13.08 -16.79 -7.16
CA PHE A 29 -11.64 -17.01 -7.00
C PHE A 29 -10.96 -15.67 -6.76
N VAL A 30 -10.07 -15.59 -5.77
CA VAL A 30 -9.45 -14.32 -5.40
C VAL A 30 -7.99 -14.54 -5.05
N VAL A 31 -7.13 -13.60 -5.46
CA VAL A 31 -5.79 -13.42 -4.91
C VAL A 31 -5.69 -11.99 -4.36
N ALA A 32 -5.11 -11.86 -3.17
CA ALA A 32 -4.88 -10.61 -2.48
C ALA A 32 -3.46 -10.60 -1.91
N ASP A 33 -2.67 -9.62 -2.31
CA ASP A 33 -1.27 -9.43 -1.87
C ASP A 33 -1.23 -8.32 -0.81
N GLY A 34 -0.80 -8.67 0.40
CA GLY A 34 -0.85 -7.79 1.56
C GLY A 34 0.36 -6.88 1.67
N MET A 35 0.13 -5.60 1.99
CA MET A 35 1.17 -4.61 2.21
C MET A 35 0.91 -3.75 3.46
N GLY A 36 1.96 -3.10 3.97
CA GLY A 36 1.91 -2.31 5.21
C GLY A 36 2.88 -2.79 6.30
N GLY A 37 3.76 -3.73 5.97
CA GLY A 37 4.69 -4.38 6.89
C GLY A 37 4.07 -5.64 7.52
N HIS A 38 4.92 -6.63 7.81
CA HIS A 38 4.58 -8.04 8.08
C HIS A 38 3.19 -8.34 8.68
N VAL A 39 2.82 -7.72 9.80
CA VAL A 39 1.55 -8.03 10.49
C VAL A 39 0.36 -7.30 9.85
N ALA A 40 0.58 -6.09 9.36
CA ALA A 40 -0.45 -5.28 8.73
C ALA A 40 -0.86 -5.84 7.36
N GLY A 41 0.10 -6.31 6.56
CA GLY A 41 -0.16 -6.88 5.23
C GLY A 41 -1.00 -8.17 5.29
N ASP A 42 -0.57 -9.15 6.10
CA ASP A 42 -1.33 -10.41 6.33
C ASP A 42 -2.76 -10.12 6.83
N ILE A 43 -2.90 -9.19 7.76
CA ILE A 43 -4.22 -8.80 8.26
C ILE A 43 -5.08 -8.16 7.17
N ALA A 44 -4.52 -7.32 6.31
CA ALA A 44 -5.25 -6.68 5.23
C ALA A 44 -5.74 -7.70 4.18
N SER A 45 -4.84 -8.55 3.67
CA SER A 45 -5.17 -9.55 2.64
C SER A 45 -6.18 -10.58 3.15
N SER A 46 -6.00 -11.08 4.38
CA SER A 46 -6.95 -12.01 5.00
C SER A 46 -8.32 -11.35 5.26
N THR A 47 -8.35 -10.09 5.67
CA THR A 47 -9.60 -9.33 5.86
C THR A 47 -10.34 -9.16 4.52
N ALA A 48 -9.63 -8.92 3.42
CA ALA A 48 -10.23 -8.86 2.09
C ALA A 48 -10.92 -10.18 1.72
N ILE A 49 -10.20 -11.30 1.86
CA ILE A 49 -10.70 -12.64 1.54
C ILE A 49 -11.91 -13.00 2.40
N ASP A 50 -11.83 -12.79 3.71
CA ASP A 50 -12.91 -13.12 4.65
C ASP A 50 -14.18 -12.30 4.33
N THR A 51 -14.02 -11.00 4.06
CA THR A 51 -15.15 -10.11 3.72
C THR A 51 -15.83 -10.53 2.41
N ILE A 52 -15.04 -10.78 1.36
CA ILE A 52 -15.56 -11.21 0.06
C ILE A 52 -16.32 -12.54 0.18
N LYS A 53 -15.78 -13.50 0.95
CA LYS A 53 -16.41 -14.79 1.18
C LYS A 53 -17.74 -14.66 1.94
N GLU A 54 -17.78 -13.84 2.97
CA GLU A 54 -18.98 -13.59 3.77
C GLU A 54 -20.09 -12.92 2.94
N GLU A 55 -19.76 -11.84 2.22
CA GLU A 55 -20.73 -11.09 1.43
C GLU A 55 -21.21 -11.85 0.18
N SER A 56 -20.33 -12.63 -0.45
CA SER A 56 -20.69 -13.43 -1.63
C SER A 56 -21.73 -14.50 -1.33
N SER A 57 -21.76 -15.03 -0.11
CA SER A 57 -22.74 -16.03 0.33
C SER A 57 -24.18 -15.49 0.31
N SER A 58 -24.35 -14.16 0.35
CA SER A 58 -25.65 -13.47 0.34
C SER A 58 -25.98 -12.84 -1.01
N ALA A 59 -25.07 -12.91 -1.99
CA ALA A 59 -25.19 -12.21 -3.26
C ALA A 59 -25.71 -13.11 -4.38
N ASN A 60 -26.44 -12.51 -5.33
CA ASN A 60 -26.78 -13.20 -6.58
C ASN A 60 -25.56 -13.16 -7.50
N ALA A 61 -25.02 -14.35 -7.82
CA ALA A 61 -23.64 -14.57 -8.26
C ALA A 61 -23.33 -14.29 -9.74
N GLN A 62 -24.06 -13.38 -10.42
CA GLN A 62 -23.92 -13.19 -11.87
C GLN A 62 -24.07 -11.72 -12.33
N ASP A 63 -23.75 -10.74 -11.47
CA ASP A 63 -23.81 -9.31 -11.82
C ASP A 63 -22.44 -8.64 -11.59
N MET A 64 -21.97 -7.84 -12.56
CA MET A 64 -20.75 -7.04 -12.44
C MET A 64 -20.83 -6.07 -11.25
N ASN A 65 -22.02 -5.55 -10.94
CA ASN A 65 -22.21 -4.71 -9.77
C ASN A 65 -21.99 -5.50 -8.46
N THR A 66 -22.20 -6.82 -8.48
CA THR A 66 -21.88 -7.67 -7.33
C THR A 66 -20.37 -7.72 -7.12
N LEU A 67 -19.54 -7.92 -8.16
CA LEU A 67 -18.08 -7.92 -7.97
C LEU A 67 -17.59 -6.60 -7.40
N ALA A 68 -18.02 -5.48 -7.98
CA ALA A 68 -17.63 -4.15 -7.51
C ALA A 68 -18.00 -3.95 -6.03
N ARG A 69 -19.23 -4.32 -5.65
CA ARG A 69 -19.70 -4.25 -4.26
C ARG A 69 -18.86 -5.11 -3.32
N LEU A 70 -18.50 -6.34 -3.69
CA LEU A 70 -17.67 -7.22 -2.86
C LEU A 70 -16.29 -6.60 -2.60
N VAL A 71 -15.66 -6.04 -3.63
CA VAL A 71 -14.35 -5.38 -3.51
C VAL A 71 -14.45 -4.08 -2.70
N LEU A 72 -15.51 -3.28 -2.89
CA LEU A 72 -15.75 -2.06 -2.11
C LEU A 72 -16.08 -2.36 -0.64
N GLY A 73 -16.80 -3.45 -0.37
CA GLY A 73 -17.06 -3.96 0.99
C GLY A 73 -15.75 -4.34 1.69
N ALA A 74 -14.89 -5.09 0.99
CA ALA A 74 -13.54 -5.40 1.46
C ALA A 74 -12.71 -4.14 1.74
N ASN A 75 -12.71 -3.15 0.83
CA ASN A 75 -12.03 -1.87 1.03
C ASN A 75 -12.48 -1.18 2.33
N SER A 76 -13.81 -1.05 2.49
CA SER A 76 -14.41 -0.38 3.64
C SER A 76 -14.02 -1.07 4.94
N ARG A 77 -14.04 -2.41 4.95
CA ARG A 77 -13.71 -3.21 6.13
C ARG A 77 -12.25 -3.07 6.55
N ILE A 78 -11.33 -3.06 5.58
CA ILE A 78 -9.90 -2.89 5.84
C ILE A 78 -9.64 -1.46 6.32
N TRP A 79 -10.19 -0.45 5.64
CA TRP A 79 -10.07 0.96 6.02
C TRP A 79 -10.56 1.22 7.45
N GLU A 80 -11.76 0.75 7.82
CA GLU A 80 -12.29 0.87 9.18
C GLU A 80 -11.35 0.28 10.24
N LYS A 81 -10.79 -0.90 9.94
CA LYS A 81 -9.87 -1.60 10.83
C LYS A 81 -8.56 -0.82 10.99
N ALA A 82 -8.00 -0.29 9.90
CA ALA A 82 -6.78 0.54 9.90
C ALA A 82 -6.97 1.85 10.70
N GLN A 83 -8.18 2.42 10.68
CA GLN A 83 -8.51 3.61 11.45
C GLN A 83 -8.74 3.32 12.94
N SER A 84 -9.27 2.14 13.25
CA SER A 84 -9.57 1.73 14.64
C SER A 84 -8.34 1.30 15.44
N ASP A 85 -7.29 0.83 14.78
CA ASP A 85 -6.06 0.33 15.41
C ASP A 85 -4.82 1.04 14.86
N ALA A 86 -4.15 1.82 15.71
CA ALA A 86 -2.97 2.57 15.34
C ALA A 86 -1.81 1.69 14.83
N SER A 87 -1.76 0.40 15.21
CA SER A 87 -0.75 -0.55 14.74
C SER A 87 -0.99 -1.07 13.33
N LEU A 88 -2.21 -0.88 12.79
CA LEU A 88 -2.62 -1.29 11.45
C LEU A 88 -2.74 -0.11 10.48
N ARG A 89 -2.27 1.07 10.88
CA ARG A 89 -2.31 2.26 10.02
C ARG A 89 -1.49 2.04 8.76
N GLY A 90 -2.11 2.36 7.62
CA GLY A 90 -1.48 2.19 6.31
C GLY A 90 -1.41 0.73 5.84
N MET A 91 -2.08 -0.21 6.53
CA MET A 91 -2.27 -1.53 5.97
C MET A 91 -3.09 -1.44 4.68
N GLY A 92 -2.76 -2.28 3.71
CA GLY A 92 -3.52 -2.36 2.49
C GLY A 92 -3.26 -3.68 1.79
N THR A 93 -4.01 -3.94 0.74
CA THR A 93 -3.82 -5.15 -0.05
C THR A 93 -4.30 -4.96 -1.47
N THR A 94 -3.71 -5.68 -2.41
CA THR A 94 -4.27 -5.83 -3.75
C THR A 94 -5.49 -6.75 -3.71
N CYS A 95 -6.26 -6.77 -4.78
CA CYS A 95 -7.34 -7.72 -4.96
C CYS A 95 -7.56 -7.97 -6.45
N THR A 96 -7.37 -9.22 -6.87
CA THR A 96 -7.80 -9.71 -8.18
C THR A 96 -8.82 -10.80 -7.97
N LEU A 97 -10.09 -10.43 -8.19
CA LEU A 97 -11.25 -11.30 -8.04
C LEU A 97 -11.73 -11.75 -9.41
N LEU A 98 -11.97 -13.05 -9.56
CA LEU A 98 -12.61 -13.70 -10.68
C LEU A 98 -13.92 -14.33 -10.22
N MET A 99 -14.99 -14.10 -10.99
CA MET A 99 -16.24 -14.84 -10.89
C MET A 99 -16.56 -15.51 -12.22
N LEU A 100 -16.87 -16.82 -12.18
CA LEU A 100 -17.29 -17.57 -13.34
C LEU A 100 -18.82 -17.58 -13.48
N ASP A 101 -19.30 -17.25 -14.67
CA ASP A 101 -20.65 -17.54 -15.15
C ASP A 101 -20.59 -18.71 -16.16
N SER A 102 -21.74 -19.21 -16.59
CA SER A 102 -21.97 -20.27 -17.56
C SER A 102 -21.09 -20.23 -18.82
N SER A 103 -20.65 -19.05 -19.27
CA SER A 103 -19.84 -18.85 -20.48
C SER A 103 -18.81 -17.72 -20.38
N ARG A 104 -18.68 -17.06 -19.22
CA ARG A 104 -17.88 -15.83 -19.08
C ARG A 104 -17.10 -15.82 -17.78
N ALA A 105 -15.94 -15.19 -17.82
CA ALA A 105 -15.16 -14.83 -16.64
C ALA A 105 -15.28 -13.32 -16.42
N HIS A 106 -15.75 -12.96 -15.23
CA HIS A 106 -15.89 -11.57 -14.78
C HIS A 106 -14.78 -11.26 -13.78
N PHE A 107 -14.08 -10.15 -13.98
CA PHE A 107 -12.99 -9.74 -13.11
C PHE A 107 -13.31 -8.42 -12.41
N ALA A 108 -12.89 -8.30 -11.16
CA ALA A 108 -12.73 -7.04 -10.45
C ALA A 108 -11.31 -6.95 -9.90
N HIS A 109 -10.65 -5.83 -10.16
CA HIS A 109 -9.21 -5.70 -9.96
C HIS A 109 -8.84 -4.37 -9.31
N VAL A 110 -7.96 -4.45 -8.31
CA VAL A 110 -7.27 -3.33 -7.67
C VAL A 110 -5.85 -3.78 -7.31
N GLY A 111 -4.82 -3.14 -7.87
CA GLY A 111 -3.43 -3.36 -7.48
C GLY A 111 -2.59 -3.81 -8.65
N ASP A 112 -1.58 -4.63 -8.40
CA ASP A 112 -0.62 -5.11 -9.39
C ASP A 112 -0.45 -6.64 -9.41
N SER A 113 -1.27 -7.36 -8.63
CA SER A 113 -1.59 -8.75 -8.93
C SER A 113 -2.18 -8.88 -10.34
N ARG A 114 -1.99 -10.01 -11.00
CA ARG A 114 -2.34 -10.16 -12.42
C ARG A 114 -3.28 -11.32 -12.67
N ALA A 115 -4.16 -11.14 -13.65
CA ALA A 115 -4.87 -12.24 -14.28
C ALA A 115 -4.42 -12.40 -15.74
N TYR A 116 -4.24 -13.65 -16.18
CA TYR A 116 -3.89 -14.02 -17.54
C TYR A 116 -4.89 -15.03 -18.10
N LEU A 117 -5.14 -14.94 -19.41
CA LEU A 117 -5.86 -15.94 -20.20
C LEU A 117 -4.87 -16.57 -21.19
N LEU A 118 -4.67 -17.88 -21.08
CA LEU A 118 -4.00 -18.71 -22.07
C LEU A 118 -5.06 -19.33 -22.98
N ARG A 119 -5.03 -18.96 -24.26
CA ARG A 119 -5.90 -19.53 -25.31
C ARG A 119 -5.08 -19.83 -26.55
N GLU A 120 -5.20 -21.04 -27.07
CA GLU A 120 -4.53 -21.48 -28.31
C GLU A 120 -3.01 -21.20 -28.31
N GLY A 121 -2.35 -21.38 -27.15
CA GLY A 121 -0.91 -21.13 -26.98
C GLY A 121 -0.50 -19.65 -26.91
N LYS A 122 -1.47 -18.75 -26.68
CA LYS A 122 -1.20 -17.32 -26.47
C LYS A 122 -1.62 -16.91 -25.06
N LEU A 123 -0.64 -16.53 -24.24
CA LEU A 123 -0.88 -15.91 -22.94
C LEU A 123 -1.16 -14.41 -23.13
N THR A 124 -2.30 -13.94 -22.62
CA THR A 124 -2.69 -12.52 -22.65
C THR A 124 -3.05 -12.07 -21.25
N GLN A 125 -2.42 -10.99 -20.78
CA GLN A 125 -2.80 -10.36 -19.52
C GLN A 125 -4.18 -9.70 -19.67
N VAL A 126 -5.07 -9.97 -18.72
CA VAL A 126 -6.45 -9.47 -18.69
C VAL A 126 -6.55 -8.18 -17.86
N THR A 127 -5.80 -8.09 -16.76
CA THR A 127 -5.77 -6.92 -15.87
C THR A 127 -4.75 -5.87 -16.33
N GLU A 128 -4.90 -4.63 -15.86
CA GLU A 128 -3.91 -3.56 -16.02
C GLU A 128 -3.31 -3.24 -14.65
N ASP A 129 -1.98 -3.32 -14.51
CA ASP A 129 -1.32 -3.06 -13.24
C ASP A 129 -1.53 -1.61 -12.78
N HIS A 130 -2.02 -1.42 -11.56
CA HIS A 130 -2.17 -0.11 -10.95
C HIS A 130 -0.86 0.38 -10.32
N THR A 131 0.23 0.39 -11.07
CA THR A 131 1.56 0.85 -10.61
C THR A 131 1.92 2.20 -11.21
N LEU A 132 2.90 2.89 -10.59
CA LEU A 132 3.44 4.15 -11.10
C LEU A 132 3.99 3.98 -12.52
N VAL A 133 4.68 2.87 -12.77
CA VAL A 133 5.25 2.58 -14.09
C VAL A 133 4.17 2.20 -15.09
N GLY A 134 3.12 1.46 -14.68
CA GLY A 134 1.96 1.19 -15.51
C GLY A 134 1.29 2.48 -16.00
N ARG A 135 1.12 3.45 -15.09
CA ARG A 135 0.62 4.79 -15.45
C ARG A 135 1.53 5.51 -16.44
N MET A 136 2.85 5.49 -16.21
CA MET A 136 3.82 6.12 -17.14
C MET A 136 3.80 5.49 -18.53
N VAL A 137 3.57 4.17 -18.64
CA VAL A 137 3.41 3.48 -19.94
C VAL A 137 2.13 3.96 -20.63
N LYS A 138 1.02 4.03 -19.90
CA LYS A 138 -0.26 4.53 -20.42
C LYS A 138 -0.18 5.97 -20.94
N GLU A 139 0.59 6.81 -20.25
CA GLU A 139 0.88 8.19 -20.64
C GLU A 139 1.90 8.30 -21.79
N GLY A 140 2.46 7.19 -22.28
CA GLY A 140 3.47 7.16 -23.33
C GLY A 140 4.85 7.69 -22.89
N ARG A 141 5.10 7.78 -21.57
CA ARG A 141 6.36 8.26 -20.98
C ARG A 141 7.40 7.16 -20.85
N LEU A 142 6.96 5.90 -20.81
CA LEU A 142 7.79 4.71 -20.80
C LEU A 142 7.25 3.69 -21.81
N SER A 143 8.14 2.87 -22.37
CA SER A 143 7.74 1.61 -23.01
C SER A 143 7.48 0.51 -21.97
N ALA A 144 6.74 -0.54 -22.36
CA ALA A 144 6.49 -1.69 -21.49
C ALA A 144 7.81 -2.34 -21.01
N ASP A 145 8.76 -2.54 -21.93
CA ASP A 145 10.08 -3.09 -21.63
C ASP A 145 10.90 -2.24 -20.64
N GLU A 146 10.74 -0.91 -20.69
CA GLU A 146 11.40 0.00 -19.75
C GLU A 146 10.73 -0.05 -18.37
N ALA A 147 9.40 -0.16 -18.32
CA ALA A 147 8.64 -0.24 -17.08
C ALA A 147 9.02 -1.47 -16.24
N GLU A 148 9.20 -2.63 -16.88
CA GLU A 148 9.61 -3.88 -16.20
C GLU A 148 10.98 -3.78 -15.50
N ARG A 149 11.89 -2.95 -16.03
CA ARG A 149 13.24 -2.78 -15.48
C ARG A 149 13.37 -1.52 -14.63
N HIS A 150 12.28 -0.78 -14.45
CA HIS A 150 12.30 0.49 -13.77
C HIS A 150 12.51 0.32 -12.25
N PRO A 151 13.33 1.18 -11.59
CA PRO A 151 13.57 1.08 -10.15
C PRO A 151 12.31 1.26 -9.29
N GLN A 152 11.30 1.94 -9.83
CA GLN A 152 10.03 2.22 -9.15
C GLN A 152 8.87 1.33 -9.63
N ARG A 153 9.17 0.16 -10.22
CA ARG A 153 8.13 -0.73 -10.77
C ARG A 153 7.14 -1.25 -9.74
N SER A 154 7.60 -1.44 -8.50
CA SER A 154 6.79 -1.93 -7.38
C SER A 154 6.02 -0.84 -6.63
N ILE A 155 6.01 0.40 -7.11
CA ILE A 155 5.20 1.46 -6.48
C ILE A 155 3.75 1.32 -6.95
N VAL A 156 2.92 0.72 -6.09
CA VAL A 156 1.47 0.60 -6.29
C VAL A 156 0.79 1.96 -6.11
N THR A 157 -0.18 2.25 -6.97
CA THR A 157 -0.95 3.51 -6.99
C THR A 157 -2.42 3.35 -6.60
N ARG A 158 -2.93 2.11 -6.55
CA ARG A 158 -4.26 1.78 -6.04
C ARG A 158 -4.22 0.48 -5.26
N ALA A 159 -4.82 0.47 -4.08
CA ALA A 159 -4.98 -0.72 -3.26
C ALA A 159 -6.16 -0.57 -2.30
N LEU A 160 -6.63 -1.70 -1.78
CA LEU A 160 -7.68 -1.73 -0.78
C LEU A 160 -7.15 -1.31 0.59
N GLY A 161 -7.95 -0.57 1.34
CA GLY A 161 -7.69 -0.21 2.73
C GLY A 161 -6.76 0.98 2.95
N VAL A 162 -6.18 1.54 1.88
CA VAL A 162 -5.31 2.72 1.94
C VAL A 162 -6.11 4.01 1.96
N ASP A 163 -7.24 4.04 1.26
CA ASP A 163 -8.17 5.17 1.19
C ASP A 163 -9.60 4.69 1.44
N SER A 164 -10.46 5.59 1.91
CA SER A 164 -11.88 5.28 2.16
C SER A 164 -12.67 4.93 0.90
N VAL A 165 -12.20 5.40 -0.26
CA VAL A 165 -12.79 5.15 -1.58
C VAL A 165 -11.69 4.63 -2.50
N VAL A 166 -12.00 3.58 -3.26
CA VAL A 166 -11.10 2.98 -4.24
C VAL A 166 -11.81 2.75 -5.56
N GLU A 167 -11.13 3.04 -6.66
CA GLU A 167 -11.62 2.73 -8.01
C GLU A 167 -11.31 1.28 -8.35
N VAL A 168 -12.34 0.53 -8.73
CA VAL A 168 -12.27 -0.89 -9.07
C VAL A 168 -12.40 -1.06 -10.57
N ASP A 169 -11.37 -1.65 -11.19
CA ASP A 169 -11.44 -1.98 -12.61
C ASP A 169 -12.31 -3.21 -12.78
N LEU A 170 -13.17 -3.20 -13.80
CA LEU A 170 -14.12 -4.28 -14.11
C LEU A 170 -13.92 -4.78 -15.55
N MET A 171 -13.68 -6.08 -15.72
CA MET A 171 -13.42 -6.71 -17.02
C MET A 171 -14.30 -7.94 -17.20
N THR A 172 -14.56 -8.32 -18.44
CA THR A 172 -15.28 -9.56 -18.78
C THR A 172 -14.68 -10.16 -20.02
N VAL A 173 -14.45 -11.48 -19.99
CA VAL A 173 -13.98 -12.25 -21.14
C VAL A 173 -14.92 -13.43 -21.40
N ASP A 174 -15.20 -13.70 -22.66
CA ASP A 174 -15.92 -14.90 -23.07
C ASP A 174 -15.00 -16.10 -22.99
N LEU A 175 -15.50 -17.20 -22.42
CA LEU A 175 -14.74 -18.42 -22.20
C LEU A 175 -15.01 -19.46 -23.29
N GLN A 176 -13.96 -20.19 -23.63
CA GLN A 176 -13.94 -21.30 -24.57
C GLN A 176 -13.39 -22.54 -23.88
N GLU A 177 -13.79 -23.71 -24.36
CA GLU A 177 -13.18 -24.96 -23.93
C GLU A 177 -11.67 -24.94 -24.21
N GLY A 178 -10.88 -25.41 -23.25
CA GLY A 178 -9.42 -25.41 -23.35
C GLY A 178 -8.77 -24.09 -22.93
N ASP A 179 -9.55 -23.06 -22.60
CA ASP A 179 -9.01 -21.88 -21.94
C ASP A 179 -8.41 -22.23 -20.58
N ARG A 180 -7.28 -21.59 -20.27
CA ARG A 180 -6.68 -21.63 -18.94
C ARG A 180 -6.53 -20.21 -18.40
N ILE A 181 -7.09 -19.96 -17.22
CA ILE A 181 -6.94 -18.69 -16.51
C ILE A 181 -5.92 -18.87 -15.40
N LEU A 182 -5.00 -17.92 -15.27
CA LEU A 182 -4.08 -17.79 -14.15
C LEU A 182 -4.38 -16.48 -13.42
N ILE A 183 -4.51 -16.53 -12.10
CA ILE A 183 -4.47 -15.35 -11.22
C ILE A 183 -3.23 -15.49 -10.35
N CYS A 184 -2.42 -14.45 -10.22
CA CYS A 184 -1.20 -14.49 -9.42
C CYS A 184 -0.89 -13.17 -8.72
N SER A 185 -0.17 -13.25 -7.59
CA SER A 185 0.49 -12.08 -6.98
C SER A 185 1.70 -11.64 -7.81
N ASP A 186 2.25 -10.46 -7.50
CA ASP A 186 3.38 -9.91 -8.24
C ASP A 186 4.65 -10.74 -8.05
N GLY A 187 4.78 -11.50 -6.96
CA GLY A 187 5.91 -12.38 -6.67
C GLY A 187 6.11 -13.50 -7.71
N LEU A 188 5.08 -13.84 -8.50
CA LEU A 188 5.27 -14.66 -9.70
C LEU A 188 5.82 -13.80 -10.85
N SER A 189 5.05 -12.79 -11.27
CA SER A 189 5.28 -12.05 -12.51
C SER A 189 6.47 -11.10 -12.48
N SER A 190 7.01 -10.80 -11.30
CA SER A 190 8.26 -10.06 -11.12
C SER A 190 9.50 -10.94 -11.21
N MET A 191 9.36 -12.26 -11.00
CA MET A 191 10.48 -13.21 -10.96
C MET A 191 10.68 -13.93 -12.30
N ILE A 192 9.59 -14.25 -13.00
CA ILE A 192 9.63 -14.91 -14.31
C ILE A 192 8.77 -14.14 -15.32
N ASP A 193 9.25 -14.09 -16.56
CA ASP A 193 8.57 -13.36 -17.64
C ASP A 193 7.34 -14.10 -18.19
N SER A 194 6.53 -13.39 -18.97
CA SER A 194 5.30 -13.92 -19.55
C SER A 194 5.54 -15.13 -20.47
N ASP A 195 6.68 -15.18 -21.17
CA ASP A 195 7.03 -16.28 -22.05
C ASP A 195 7.32 -17.57 -21.26
N SER A 196 8.02 -17.44 -20.13
CA SER A 196 8.28 -18.55 -19.20
C SER A 196 6.99 -19.03 -18.55
N ILE A 197 6.11 -18.11 -18.12
CA ILE A 197 4.79 -18.45 -17.59
C ILE A 197 3.99 -19.23 -18.65
N ALA A 198 3.92 -18.72 -19.89
CA ALA A 198 3.18 -19.36 -20.98
C ALA A 198 3.71 -20.78 -21.24
N SER A 199 5.02 -20.95 -21.31
CA SER A 199 5.67 -22.25 -21.55
C SER A 199 5.29 -23.27 -20.47
N ILE A 200 5.38 -22.90 -19.19
CA ILE A 200 5.00 -23.80 -18.08
C ILE A 200 3.52 -24.15 -18.14
N LEU A 201 2.66 -23.17 -18.42
CA LEU A 201 1.22 -23.40 -18.53
C LEU A 201 0.84 -24.27 -19.74
N GLU A 202 1.64 -24.29 -20.81
CA GLU A 202 1.41 -25.15 -21.98
C GLU A 202 1.93 -26.57 -21.78
N GLU A 203 3.09 -26.73 -21.14
CA GLU A 203 3.72 -28.03 -20.92
C GLU A 203 2.96 -28.89 -19.91
N GLU A 204 2.42 -28.26 -18.85
CA GLU A 204 1.84 -28.98 -17.71
C GLU A 204 0.30 -29.06 -17.82
N SER A 205 -0.21 -30.21 -18.27
CA SER A 205 -1.66 -30.42 -18.48
C SER A 205 -2.51 -30.46 -17.20
N ASP A 206 -1.92 -30.70 -16.03
CA ASP A 206 -2.60 -30.68 -14.74
C ASP A 206 -2.43 -29.29 -14.10
N PRO A 207 -3.52 -28.56 -13.78
CA PRO A 207 -3.42 -27.22 -13.23
C PRO A 207 -2.73 -27.18 -11.87
N GLN A 208 -2.80 -28.24 -11.05
CA GLN A 208 -2.11 -28.28 -9.77
C GLN A 208 -0.59 -28.43 -9.96
N VAL A 209 -0.17 -29.27 -10.91
CA VAL A 209 1.25 -29.42 -11.26
C VAL A 209 1.79 -28.14 -11.87
N ALA A 210 1.03 -27.48 -12.76
CA ALA A 210 1.39 -26.19 -13.32
C ALA A 210 1.57 -25.13 -12.22
N ALA A 211 0.66 -25.06 -11.25
CA ALA A 211 0.76 -24.16 -10.11
C ALA A 211 2.03 -24.40 -9.28
N GLU A 212 2.37 -25.67 -9.02
CA GLU A 212 3.61 -26.04 -8.33
C GLU A 212 4.86 -25.63 -9.10
N ARG A 213 4.89 -25.89 -10.41
CA ARG A 213 6.01 -25.54 -11.29
C ARG A 213 6.23 -24.04 -11.41
N LEU A 214 5.16 -23.24 -11.50
CA LEU A 214 5.25 -21.78 -11.54
C LEU A 214 5.89 -21.23 -10.26
N VAL A 215 5.44 -21.70 -9.09
CA VAL A 215 6.00 -21.26 -7.81
C VAL A 215 7.44 -21.72 -7.62
N ASP A 216 7.77 -22.95 -8.03
CA ASP A 216 9.14 -23.45 -7.98
C ASP A 216 10.06 -22.62 -8.89
N ALA A 217 9.63 -22.31 -10.12
CA ALA A 217 10.38 -21.48 -11.07
C ALA A 217 10.63 -20.05 -10.54
N ALA A 218 9.61 -19.39 -9.96
CA ALA A 218 9.78 -18.08 -9.34
C ALA A 218 10.74 -18.12 -8.13
N ASN A 219 10.67 -19.18 -7.32
CA ASN A 219 11.60 -19.42 -6.23
C ASN A 219 13.04 -19.69 -6.69
N GLU A 220 13.22 -20.36 -7.82
CA GLU A 220 14.53 -20.59 -8.46
C GLU A 220 15.12 -19.30 -9.05
N ALA A 221 14.26 -18.42 -9.58
CA ALA A 221 14.66 -17.11 -10.12
C ALA A 221 15.03 -16.09 -9.02
N GLY A 222 14.65 -16.33 -7.76
CA GLY A 222 15.09 -15.54 -6.62
C GLY A 222 14.17 -15.61 -5.41
N GLY A 223 12.86 -15.78 -5.65
CA GLY A 223 11.82 -15.80 -4.61
C GLY A 223 11.89 -14.57 -3.69
N GLU A 224 11.94 -13.38 -4.29
CA GLU A 224 12.11 -12.11 -3.55
C GLU A 224 10.85 -11.69 -2.78
N ASP A 225 9.70 -12.22 -3.17
CA ASP A 225 8.40 -11.94 -2.55
C ASP A 225 7.62 -13.22 -2.24
N ASN A 226 6.47 -13.05 -1.59
CA ASN A 226 5.43 -14.06 -1.49
C ASN A 226 4.88 -14.39 -2.87
N ILE A 227 4.61 -15.67 -3.12
CA ILE A 227 4.20 -16.14 -4.44
C ILE A 227 2.91 -16.90 -4.29
N THR A 228 1.84 -16.39 -4.89
CA THR A 228 0.53 -17.03 -4.89
C THR A 228 -0.03 -17.15 -6.29
N VAL A 229 -0.53 -18.34 -6.63
CA VAL A 229 -1.11 -18.66 -7.94
C VAL A 229 -2.40 -19.46 -7.79
N VAL A 230 -3.38 -19.13 -8.62
CA VAL A 230 -4.64 -19.84 -8.80
C VAL A 230 -4.85 -20.07 -10.30
N ILE A 231 -4.96 -21.33 -10.70
CA ILE A 231 -5.15 -21.76 -12.09
C ILE A 231 -6.51 -22.39 -12.25
N LEU A 232 -7.23 -22.02 -13.30
CA LEU A 232 -8.50 -22.61 -13.70
C LEU A 232 -8.43 -23.10 -15.15
N ASP A 233 -8.65 -24.39 -15.34
CA ASP A 233 -8.80 -25.00 -16.66
C ASP A 233 -10.26 -25.13 -17.00
N ILE A 234 -10.70 -24.50 -18.09
CA ILE A 234 -12.06 -24.64 -18.60
C ILE A 234 -12.18 -25.96 -19.38
N VAL A 235 -13.01 -26.87 -18.87
CA VAL A 235 -13.22 -28.20 -19.47
C VAL A 235 -14.70 -28.43 -19.80
N ASP A 236 -14.96 -29.24 -20.83
CA ASP A 236 -16.34 -29.58 -21.18
C ASP A 236 -17.01 -30.48 -20.12
N ALA A 237 -18.35 -30.41 -20.07
CA ALA A 237 -19.20 -31.01 -19.06
C ALA A 237 -19.17 -32.55 -19.02
N GLU A 238 -18.58 -33.22 -20.02
CA GLU A 238 -18.53 -34.69 -20.10
C GLU A 238 -17.39 -35.32 -19.28
N THR A 239 -16.46 -34.54 -18.74
CA THR A 239 -15.41 -35.07 -17.84
C THR A 239 -15.81 -34.82 -16.37
N PRO A 240 -15.99 -35.85 -15.53
CA PRO A 240 -16.26 -35.66 -14.11
C PRO A 240 -15.07 -34.97 -13.45
N GLY A 241 -15.22 -33.69 -13.12
CA GLY A 241 -14.27 -32.97 -12.28
C GLY A 241 -14.20 -33.65 -10.91
N VAL A 242 -13.00 -34.01 -10.47
CA VAL A 242 -12.76 -34.41 -9.09
C VAL A 242 -13.07 -33.19 -8.23
N GLY A 243 -14.17 -33.25 -7.47
CA GLY A 243 -14.67 -32.14 -6.68
C GLY A 243 -13.58 -31.57 -5.77
N ALA A 244 -13.24 -30.29 -5.99
CA ALA A 244 -12.35 -29.55 -5.12
C ALA A 244 -13.03 -29.39 -3.75
N THR A 245 -12.35 -29.86 -2.71
CA THR A 245 -12.74 -29.57 -1.33
C THR A 245 -12.52 -28.08 -1.09
N THR A 246 -13.52 -27.38 -0.55
CA THR A 246 -13.43 -25.97 -0.11
C THR A 246 -12.14 -25.78 0.70
N THR A 247 -11.14 -25.16 0.09
CA THR A 247 -9.85 -24.92 0.73
C THR A 247 -9.73 -23.42 0.96
N SER A 248 -10.01 -23.01 2.21
CA SER A 248 -9.75 -21.69 2.74
C SER A 248 -8.62 -21.89 3.74
N ARG A 249 -7.36 -21.66 3.34
CA ARG A 249 -6.23 -21.87 4.26
C ARG A 249 -5.89 -20.55 4.95
N ARG A 250 -6.22 -20.44 6.24
CA ARG A 250 -5.47 -19.57 7.17
C ARG A 250 -4.11 -20.20 7.42
N VAL A 251 -3.05 -19.42 7.31
CA VAL A 251 -1.74 -19.83 7.84
C VAL A 251 -1.67 -19.28 9.26
N ASP A 252 -2.05 -20.08 10.24
CA ASP A 252 -1.83 -19.74 11.65
C ASP A 252 -0.32 -19.72 11.93
N THR A 253 0.15 -18.61 12.50
CA THR A 253 1.50 -18.40 13.00
C THR A 253 1.93 -19.54 13.93
N ALA A 254 3.07 -20.17 13.62
CA ALA A 254 3.64 -21.20 14.47
C ALA A 254 4.03 -20.63 15.84
N GLU A 255 3.51 -21.29 16.87
CA GLU A 255 3.80 -21.09 18.29
C GLU A 255 5.32 -21.13 18.58
N SER A 256 5.75 -20.16 19.36
CA SER A 256 7.02 -20.18 20.08
C SER A 256 7.09 -21.41 21.01
N PRO A 257 8.10 -22.30 20.91
CA PRO A 257 8.26 -23.35 21.91
C PRO A 257 8.89 -22.78 23.17
N GLY A 258 8.09 -22.65 24.22
CA GLY A 258 8.57 -22.43 25.58
C GLY A 258 9.30 -23.66 26.14
N SER A 259 10.45 -23.39 26.77
CA SER A 259 10.94 -23.96 28.04
C SER A 259 11.02 -25.49 28.23
N VAL A 260 12.25 -26.00 28.40
CA VAL A 260 12.60 -27.06 29.37
C VAL A 260 14.06 -26.86 29.86
N PRO A 261 14.57 -27.50 30.94
CA PRO A 261 15.00 -26.80 32.15
C PRO A 261 16.50 -26.95 32.50
N SER A 262 16.88 -26.24 33.56
CA SER A 262 18.16 -26.21 34.26
C SER A 262 18.93 -27.53 34.39
N SER A 263 20.23 -27.51 34.11
CA SER A 263 21.25 -28.19 34.93
C SER A 263 22.65 -27.58 34.77
N THR A 264 23.13 -27.04 35.89
CA THR A 264 24.46 -27.31 36.49
C THR A 264 25.69 -27.36 35.58
N THR A 265 26.56 -26.35 35.65
CA THR A 265 27.93 -26.45 36.23
C THR A 265 28.76 -25.21 35.87
N ALA A 266 29.06 -24.39 36.87
CA ALA A 266 30.22 -23.50 36.86
C ALA A 266 31.42 -24.27 37.43
N PRO A 267 32.65 -24.04 36.97
CA PRO A 267 33.83 -24.25 37.78
C PRO A 267 34.27 -22.94 38.42
N SER A 268 34.31 -22.98 39.74
CA SER A 268 35.05 -22.10 40.63
C SER A 268 36.56 -22.37 40.53
N SER A 269 37.38 -21.31 40.56
CA SER A 269 38.71 -21.30 41.20
C SER A 269 39.04 -19.82 41.49
N SER A 270 38.95 -19.32 42.73
CA SER A 270 39.79 -19.52 43.94
C SER A 270 40.99 -18.55 44.03
N GLU A 271 40.86 -17.62 44.97
CA GLU A 271 41.85 -17.14 45.95
C GLU A 271 43.15 -16.41 45.53
N MET A 272 43.18 -15.11 45.86
CA MET A 272 44.03 -14.45 46.87
C MET A 272 45.49 -14.93 47.11
N THR A 273 46.39 -13.93 47.20
CA THR A 273 47.52 -13.75 48.16
C THR A 273 48.99 -13.93 47.70
N TYR A 274 49.71 -12.79 47.69
CA TYR A 274 51.08 -12.47 48.14
C TYR A 274 52.39 -12.92 47.45
N ALA A 275 53.32 -11.93 47.45
CA ALA A 275 54.80 -11.96 47.44
C ALA A 275 55.48 -12.50 46.16
N GLY A 276 56.56 -11.93 45.62
CA GLY A 276 57.55 -10.94 46.06
C GLY A 276 58.92 -11.35 45.49
N GLY A 277 59.78 -10.40 45.11
CA GLY A 277 61.23 -10.65 45.01
C GLY A 277 61.98 -10.10 43.79
N GLY A 278 63.02 -9.30 44.08
CA GLY A 278 64.10 -8.86 43.18
C GLY A 278 64.14 -7.34 43.00
N ALA A 279 64.69 -6.50 43.90
CA ALA A 279 66.10 -6.36 44.31
C ALA A 279 67.03 -6.15 43.09
N ILE A 280 67.90 -5.14 42.97
CA ILE A 280 68.89 -4.62 43.92
C ILE A 280 69.40 -3.22 43.49
N ALA A 281 69.60 -2.36 44.49
CA ALA A 281 70.55 -1.24 44.66
C ALA A 281 70.55 0.00 43.74
N ALA A 282 70.89 1.20 44.21
CA ALA A 282 70.99 1.83 45.53
C ALA A 282 71.33 3.34 45.29
N PRO A 283 71.06 4.24 46.26
CA PRO A 283 71.15 5.70 46.16
C PRO A 283 72.52 6.20 46.75
N PRO A 284 72.81 7.45 47.17
CA PRO A 284 72.04 8.45 47.96
C PRO A 284 71.97 9.87 47.29
N GLU A 285 71.01 10.76 47.52
CA GLU A 285 70.48 11.41 48.75
C GLU A 285 71.16 12.79 49.03
N VAL A 286 70.33 13.68 49.60
CA VAL A 286 70.65 14.88 50.38
C VAL A 286 70.52 16.26 49.69
N ASP A 287 69.36 16.89 49.91
CA ASP A 287 69.18 18.34 50.11
C ASP A 287 69.66 18.68 51.53
N PRO A 288 70.43 19.77 51.76
CA PRO A 288 69.76 20.95 52.31
C PRO A 288 70.40 22.30 51.90
N SER A 289 69.55 23.32 52.00
CA SER A 289 69.81 24.64 52.62
C SER A 289 70.63 25.73 51.87
N ARG A 290 69.87 26.79 51.55
CA ARG A 290 70.03 28.22 51.94
C ARG A 290 71.19 29.07 51.41
N GLU A 291 70.78 30.32 51.10
CA GLU A 291 71.55 31.59 51.07
C GLU A 291 72.51 31.74 49.87
N GLU A 292 72.67 32.89 49.21
CA GLU A 292 72.06 34.22 49.18
C GLU A 292 72.85 34.96 48.08
N GLN A 293 72.22 35.78 47.24
CA GLN A 293 72.77 37.00 46.56
C GLN A 293 71.74 37.43 45.50
N VAL A 294 70.81 38.38 45.70
CA VAL A 294 70.88 39.80 46.12
C VAL A 294 71.20 40.78 44.97
N HIS A 295 70.18 41.59 44.68
CA HIS A 295 70.15 42.95 44.06
C HIS A 295 70.29 43.06 42.52
N THR A 296 69.46 43.82 41.79
CA THR A 296 68.52 44.92 42.15
C THR A 296 67.60 45.27 40.97
N ALA A 297 66.34 45.61 41.30
CA ALA A 297 65.50 46.69 40.77
C ALA A 297 65.10 46.65 39.27
N ARG A 298 63.89 47.00 38.83
CA ARG A 298 62.71 47.62 39.44
C ARG A 298 61.55 47.42 38.46
N ASP A 299 60.33 47.39 39.01
CA ASP A 299 59.05 47.27 38.29
C ASP A 299 58.88 48.25 37.13
N GLU A 300 58.30 47.76 36.03
CA GLU A 300 57.27 48.51 35.29
C GLU A 300 56.31 47.55 34.58
N VAL A 301 55.05 47.66 34.95
CA VAL A 301 53.90 46.87 34.51
C VAL A 301 53.42 47.39 33.15
N LEU A 302 53.29 46.51 32.16
CA LEU A 302 52.31 46.66 31.08
C LEU A 302 51.54 45.36 30.89
N ASP A 303 50.23 45.53 31.04
CA ASP A 303 49.15 44.57 31.13
C ASP A 303 48.82 43.99 29.74
N GLU A 304 49.24 42.76 29.43
CA GLU A 304 48.78 42.03 28.24
C GLU A 304 47.55 41.18 28.57
N ARG A 305 46.36 41.72 28.24
CA ARG A 305 45.10 40.98 28.25
C ARG A 305 45.07 39.94 27.13
N PRO A 306 44.71 38.66 27.38
CA PRO A 306 44.44 37.73 26.28
C PRO A 306 43.09 38.06 25.65
N ALA A 307 43.09 38.31 24.34
CA ALA A 307 41.89 38.58 23.56
C ALA A 307 40.95 37.36 23.54
N ARG A 308 39.78 37.51 24.17
CA ARG A 308 38.67 36.55 24.15
C ARG A 308 38.01 36.53 22.77
N THR A 309 38.46 35.65 21.88
CA THR A 309 37.86 35.48 20.53
C THR A 309 36.62 34.59 20.57
N TRP A 310 35.51 35.10 21.12
CA TRP A 310 34.19 34.44 21.01
C TRP A 310 33.06 35.45 20.72
N PRO A 311 32.97 35.96 19.47
CA PRO A 311 31.64 36.25 18.93
C PRO A 311 31.40 35.67 17.52
N ARG A 312 32.43 35.24 16.79
CA ARG A 312 32.26 34.77 15.40
C ARG A 312 31.55 33.41 15.29
N LYS A 313 31.81 32.48 16.21
CA LYS A 313 31.16 31.15 16.19
C LYS A 313 29.66 31.20 16.53
N LEU A 314 29.25 32.13 17.41
CA LEU A 314 27.84 32.34 17.74
C LEU A 314 27.08 33.04 16.61
N VAL A 315 27.70 34.02 15.94
CA VAL A 315 27.11 34.67 14.77
C VAL A 315 26.97 33.69 13.60
N VAL A 316 27.99 32.87 13.33
CA VAL A 316 27.91 31.83 12.29
C VAL A 316 26.84 30.78 12.62
N GLY A 317 26.75 30.35 13.89
CA GLY A 317 25.68 29.46 14.34
C GLY A 317 24.28 30.05 14.14
N LEU A 318 24.09 31.33 14.47
CA LEU A 318 22.82 32.03 14.27
C LEU A 318 22.46 32.13 12.78
N VAL A 319 23.43 32.45 11.91
CA VAL A 319 23.20 32.52 10.45
C VAL A 319 22.84 31.16 9.88
N ILE A 320 23.46 30.07 10.34
CA ILE A 320 23.11 28.71 9.92
C ILE A 320 21.68 28.36 10.36
N VAL A 321 21.30 28.68 11.60
CA VAL A 321 19.93 28.44 12.09
C VAL A 321 18.90 29.26 11.29
N VAL A 322 19.19 30.51 10.97
CA VAL A 322 18.32 31.35 10.13
C VAL A 322 18.22 30.80 8.71
N LEU A 323 19.33 30.36 8.10
CA LEU A 323 19.32 29.76 6.76
C LEU A 323 18.58 28.41 6.73
N LEU A 324 18.72 27.60 7.78
CA LEU A 324 17.94 26.36 7.92
C LEU A 324 16.46 26.64 8.14
N GLY A 325 16.12 27.67 8.92
CA GLY A 325 14.74 28.12 9.10
C GLY A 325 14.13 28.66 7.82
N ILE A 326 14.88 29.43 7.04
CA ILE A 326 14.46 29.91 5.71
C ILE A 326 14.31 28.73 4.75
N GLY A 327 15.26 27.79 4.72
CA GLY A 327 15.17 26.59 3.89
C GLY A 327 13.98 25.70 4.25
N ALA A 328 13.70 25.52 5.54
CA ALA A 328 12.51 24.80 6.01
C ALA A 328 11.23 25.56 5.66
N PHE A 329 11.20 26.89 5.81
CA PHE A 329 10.06 27.73 5.44
C PHE A 329 9.76 27.64 3.94
N PHE A 330 10.77 27.78 3.09
CA PHE A 330 10.61 27.64 1.64
C PHE A 330 10.33 26.20 1.20
N GLY A 331 10.88 25.20 1.90
CA GLY A 331 10.60 23.78 1.64
C GLY A 331 9.17 23.39 1.98
N VAL A 332 8.68 23.83 3.15
CA VAL A 332 7.27 23.68 3.53
C VAL A 332 6.38 24.45 2.57
N ARG A 333 6.72 25.70 2.23
CA ARG A 333 5.95 26.49 1.26
C ARG A 333 5.90 25.83 -0.13
N TYR A 334 7.01 25.24 -0.59
CA TYR A 334 7.09 24.53 -1.87
C TYR A 334 6.28 23.22 -1.86
N LEU A 335 6.26 22.52 -0.72
CA LEU A 335 5.42 21.33 -0.54
C LEU A 335 3.93 21.66 -0.45
N LEU A 336 3.57 22.84 0.08
CA LEU A 336 2.19 23.29 0.23
C LEU A 336 1.65 24.04 -1.00
N SER A 337 2.51 24.60 -1.87
CA SER A 337 2.10 25.35 -3.06
C SER A 337 1.69 24.48 -4.26
N ASN A 338 1.40 23.20 -4.01
CA ASN A 338 1.16 22.21 -5.06
C ASN A 338 0.01 21.25 -4.72
N SER A 339 -0.84 21.64 -3.77
CA SER A 339 -2.02 20.88 -3.37
C SER A 339 -3.27 21.74 -3.54
N TRP A 340 -4.31 21.16 -4.15
CA TRP A 340 -5.63 21.76 -4.26
C TRP A 340 -6.62 20.92 -3.49
N TYR A 341 -7.70 21.52 -3.01
CA TYR A 341 -8.83 20.76 -2.48
C TYR A 341 -10.15 21.45 -2.79
N VAL A 342 -11.22 20.67 -2.79
CA VAL A 342 -12.60 21.17 -2.91
C VAL A 342 -13.24 21.10 -1.52
N GLY A 343 -13.70 22.24 -1.02
CA GLY A 343 -14.31 22.37 0.31
C GLY A 343 -15.59 23.18 0.27
N VAL A 344 -16.14 23.49 1.45
CA VAL A 344 -17.28 24.40 1.61
C VAL A 344 -16.80 25.68 2.29
N ASN A 345 -17.10 26.83 1.71
CA ASN A 345 -16.76 28.12 2.32
C ASN A 345 -17.73 28.50 3.45
N ASP A 346 -17.42 29.58 4.18
CA ASP A 346 -18.24 30.09 5.28
C ASP A 346 -19.68 30.44 4.88
N GLU A 347 -19.92 30.68 3.59
CA GLU A 347 -21.24 30.98 3.03
C GLU A 347 -22.02 29.72 2.60
N GLY A 348 -21.39 28.54 2.65
CA GLY A 348 -22.00 27.25 2.32
C GLY A 348 -21.89 26.85 0.85
N PHE A 349 -21.03 27.50 0.07
CA PHE A 349 -20.78 27.18 -1.35
C PHE A 349 -19.58 26.24 -1.51
N VAL A 350 -19.70 25.33 -2.48
CA VAL A 350 -18.58 24.46 -2.86
C VAL A 350 -17.50 25.32 -3.52
N THR A 351 -16.29 25.27 -2.98
CA THR A 351 -15.20 26.20 -3.31
C THR A 351 -13.90 25.42 -3.51
N VAL A 352 -13.09 25.84 -4.50
CA VAL A 352 -11.75 25.33 -4.73
C VAL A 352 -10.75 26.16 -3.95
N TYR A 353 -9.91 25.48 -3.19
CA TYR A 353 -8.85 26.04 -2.39
C TYR A 353 -7.48 25.57 -2.89
N GLU A 354 -6.49 26.45 -2.83
CA GLU A 354 -5.08 26.11 -2.98
C GLU A 354 -4.45 26.02 -1.58
N GLY A 355 -3.92 24.85 -1.21
CA GLY A 355 -3.35 24.59 0.11
C GLY A 355 -3.86 23.29 0.73
N ILE A 356 -3.89 23.23 2.06
CA ILE A 356 -4.38 22.09 2.85
C ILE A 356 -5.57 22.51 3.71
N PRO A 357 -6.58 21.64 3.91
CA PRO A 357 -7.77 21.96 4.71
C PRO A 357 -7.50 21.97 6.24
N GLU A 358 -6.24 21.90 6.68
CA GLU A 358 -5.88 21.88 8.10
C GLU A 358 -5.42 23.25 8.61
N GLU A 359 -5.93 23.64 9.78
CA GLU A 359 -5.49 24.81 10.51
C GLU A 359 -4.25 24.47 11.37
N ILE A 360 -3.10 25.10 11.07
CA ILE A 360 -1.87 24.89 11.85
C ILE A 360 -1.56 26.15 12.64
N ALA A 361 -1.70 26.04 13.96
CA ALA A 361 -1.39 27.10 14.93
C ALA A 361 -2.18 28.41 14.73
N GLY A 362 -3.45 28.32 14.31
CA GLY A 362 -4.33 29.50 14.20
C GLY A 362 -4.23 30.25 12.87
N LEU A 363 -3.57 29.66 11.87
CA LEU A 363 -3.39 30.25 10.55
C LEU A 363 -4.00 29.32 9.51
N ASP A 364 -4.90 29.87 8.69
CA ASP A 364 -5.40 29.19 7.49
C ASP A 364 -4.26 29.07 6.48
N LEU A 365 -3.97 27.84 6.10
CA LEU A 365 -2.94 27.49 5.12
C LEU A 365 -3.54 27.23 3.74
N SER A 366 -4.73 27.77 3.50
CA SER A 366 -5.45 27.67 2.24
C SER A 366 -5.93 29.04 1.77
N GLU A 367 -5.92 29.23 0.46
CA GLU A 367 -6.44 30.42 -0.20
C GLU A 367 -7.61 30.03 -1.09
N GLU A 368 -8.71 30.78 -1.03
CA GLU A 368 -9.87 30.60 -1.90
C GLU A 368 -9.52 31.05 -3.32
N ILE A 369 -9.53 30.11 -4.26
CA ILE A 369 -9.21 30.39 -5.66
C ILE A 369 -10.47 30.58 -6.49
N GLU A 370 -11.47 29.72 -6.31
CA GLU A 370 -12.67 29.70 -7.14
C GLU A 370 -13.91 29.22 -6.37
N VAL A 371 -14.94 30.07 -6.29
CA VAL A 371 -16.22 29.76 -5.62
C VAL A 371 -17.24 29.33 -6.67
N SER A 372 -17.86 28.16 -6.50
CA SER A 372 -18.94 27.69 -7.39
C SER A 372 -20.31 28.24 -6.94
N GLU A 373 -21.30 28.19 -7.83
CA GLU A 373 -22.68 28.57 -7.52
C GLU A 373 -23.46 27.46 -6.76
N ILE A 374 -22.83 26.30 -6.53
CA ILE A 374 -23.45 25.13 -5.92
C ILE A 374 -23.41 25.24 -4.40
N ARG A 375 -24.55 25.03 -3.76
CA ARG A 375 -24.63 25.01 -2.30
C ARG A 375 -24.47 23.60 -1.76
N ALA A 376 -23.68 23.45 -0.69
CA ALA A 376 -23.41 22.16 -0.08
C ALA A 376 -24.66 21.47 0.52
N ASP A 377 -25.73 22.24 0.79
CA ASP A 377 -27.02 21.75 1.30
C ASP A 377 -27.90 21.09 0.22
N GLN A 378 -27.49 21.17 -1.04
CA GLN A 378 -28.15 20.46 -2.15
C GLN A 378 -27.75 18.99 -2.24
N PHE A 379 -26.70 18.59 -1.51
CA PHE A 379 -26.23 17.21 -1.47
C PHE A 379 -26.78 16.43 -0.27
N PRO A 380 -26.85 15.09 -0.35
CA PRO A 380 -27.12 14.24 0.80
C PRO A 380 -26.09 14.43 1.92
N ASP A 381 -26.50 14.29 3.18
CA ASP A 381 -25.68 14.57 4.38
C ASP A 381 -24.26 13.98 4.34
N VAL A 382 -24.10 12.81 3.73
CA VAL A 382 -22.80 12.12 3.58
C VAL A 382 -21.84 12.87 2.65
N VAL A 383 -22.34 13.40 1.54
CA VAL A 383 -21.54 14.15 0.56
C VAL A 383 -21.22 15.54 1.10
N SER A 384 -22.18 16.18 1.79
CA SER A 384 -21.95 17.46 2.47
C SER A 384 -20.92 17.36 3.59
N ALA A 385 -20.89 16.25 4.34
CA ALA A 385 -19.87 15.99 5.35
C ALA A 385 -18.46 15.86 4.74
N ASN A 386 -18.33 15.10 3.64
CA ASN A 386 -17.04 14.94 2.94
C ASN A 386 -16.55 16.25 2.31
N LEU A 387 -17.45 17.09 1.81
CA LEU A 387 -17.10 18.43 1.33
C LEU A 387 -16.68 19.36 2.47
N GLY A 388 -17.23 19.17 3.68
CA GLY A 388 -16.83 19.89 4.89
C GLY A 388 -15.42 19.55 5.36
N ASP A 389 -14.99 18.30 5.18
CA ASP A 389 -13.65 17.83 5.56
C ASP A 389 -12.55 18.18 4.53
N GLY A 390 -12.93 18.66 3.34
CA GLY A 390 -12.02 19.05 2.27
C GLY A 390 -11.49 17.87 1.45
N ILE A 391 -11.85 17.83 0.17
CA ILE A 391 -11.48 16.75 -0.75
C ILE A 391 -10.21 17.14 -1.51
N LYS A 392 -9.08 16.50 -1.18
CA LYS A 392 -7.79 16.75 -1.86
C LYS A 392 -7.84 16.40 -3.36
N LYS A 393 -7.15 17.19 -4.17
CA LYS A 393 -7.02 17.06 -5.61
C LYS A 393 -5.59 17.33 -6.05
N ASP A 394 -5.17 16.58 -7.07
CA ASP A 394 -3.80 16.60 -7.58
C ASP A 394 -3.53 17.79 -8.50
N SER A 395 -4.59 18.42 -9.04
CA SER A 395 -4.50 19.63 -9.86
C SER A 395 -5.75 20.51 -9.75
N LEU A 396 -5.60 21.78 -10.13
CA LEU A 396 -6.73 22.71 -10.30
C LEU A 396 -7.75 22.21 -11.34
N GLU A 397 -7.29 21.52 -12.38
CA GLU A 397 -8.15 20.97 -13.42
C GLU A 397 -8.97 19.78 -12.92
N ASP A 398 -8.38 18.94 -12.05
CA ASP A 398 -9.09 17.85 -11.36
C ASP A 398 -10.12 18.39 -10.37
N ALA A 399 -9.81 19.47 -9.67
CA ALA A 399 -10.76 20.14 -8.78
C ALA A 399 -11.96 20.70 -9.55
N ARG A 400 -11.73 21.34 -10.70
CA ARG A 400 -12.82 21.84 -11.58
C ARG A 400 -13.64 20.72 -12.20
N THR A 401 -12.98 19.66 -12.65
CA THR A 401 -13.67 18.47 -13.19
C THR A 401 -14.54 17.84 -12.12
N HIS A 402 -14.08 17.82 -10.87
CA HIS A 402 -14.87 17.32 -9.76
C HIS A 402 -16.13 18.16 -9.50
N ILE A 403 -16.03 19.50 -9.53
CA ILE A 403 -17.19 20.39 -9.43
C ILE A 403 -18.16 20.16 -10.60
N THR A 404 -17.64 20.05 -11.83
CA THR A 404 -18.45 19.80 -13.03
C THR A 404 -19.23 18.48 -12.91
N ASN A 405 -18.58 17.42 -12.42
CA ASN A 405 -19.23 16.13 -12.19
C ASN A 405 -20.33 16.21 -11.13
N LEU A 406 -20.16 17.05 -10.10
CA LEU A 406 -21.19 17.30 -9.08
C LEU A 406 -22.39 18.06 -9.67
N GLU A 407 -22.16 19.04 -10.55
CA GLU A 407 -23.22 19.74 -11.29
C GLU A 407 -24.04 18.77 -12.15
N GLU A 408 -23.36 17.90 -12.91
CA GLU A 408 -24.03 16.92 -13.77
C GLU A 408 -24.90 15.94 -12.98
N GLN A 409 -24.47 15.55 -11.77
CA GLN A 409 -25.24 14.69 -10.88
C GLN A 409 -26.53 15.37 -10.41
N ILE A 410 -26.45 16.65 -10.01
CA ILE A 410 -27.63 17.45 -9.62
C ILE A 410 -28.60 17.56 -10.80
N GLU A 411 -28.12 17.92 -11.99
CA GLU A 411 -28.97 18.03 -13.18
C GLU A 411 -29.60 16.69 -13.59
N ALA A 412 -28.90 15.57 -13.38
CA ALA A 412 -29.43 14.23 -13.66
C ALA A 412 -30.56 13.85 -12.69
N GLU A 413 -30.42 14.16 -11.40
CA GLU A 413 -31.45 13.94 -10.39
C GLU A 413 -32.68 14.81 -10.64
N GLU A 414 -32.51 16.10 -10.93
CA GLU A 414 -33.63 16.99 -11.25
C GLU A 414 -34.42 16.50 -12.47
N ARG A 415 -33.72 16.04 -13.52
CA ARG A 415 -34.36 15.45 -14.72
C ARG A 415 -35.12 14.16 -14.40
N ARG A 416 -34.61 13.35 -13.47
CA ARG A 416 -35.28 12.12 -13.01
C ARG A 416 -36.55 12.45 -12.23
N ASP A 417 -36.49 13.43 -11.35
CA ASP A 417 -37.63 13.90 -10.56
C ASP A 417 -38.73 14.54 -11.41
N GLN A 418 -38.35 15.35 -12.40
CA GLN A 418 -39.30 15.89 -13.37
C GLN A 418 -39.99 14.77 -14.16
N ARG A 419 -39.24 13.75 -14.59
CA ARG A 419 -39.78 12.60 -15.33
C ARG A 419 -40.73 11.77 -14.48
N ASN A 420 -40.43 11.59 -13.19
CA ASN A 420 -41.30 10.91 -12.24
C ASN A 420 -42.60 11.70 -11.99
N ARG A 421 -42.49 13.01 -11.71
CA ARG A 421 -43.67 13.89 -11.56
C ARG A 421 -44.53 13.92 -12.82
N GLN A 422 -43.93 13.87 -14.00
CA GLN A 422 -44.67 13.83 -15.26
C GLN A 422 -45.39 12.49 -15.45
N ARG A 423 -44.74 11.36 -15.15
CA ARG A 423 -45.37 10.02 -15.14
C ARG A 423 -46.55 9.93 -14.18
N ASP A 424 -46.42 10.50 -12.99
CA ASP A 424 -47.49 10.49 -11.99
C ASP A 424 -48.69 11.32 -12.45
N ARG A 425 -48.46 12.44 -13.14
CA ARG A 425 -49.51 13.25 -13.78
C ARG A 425 -50.22 12.50 -14.90
N THR A 426 -49.49 11.78 -15.77
CA THR A 426 -50.12 10.99 -16.84
C THR A 426 -50.90 9.80 -16.29
N ASN A 427 -50.41 9.14 -15.23
CA ASN A 427 -51.11 8.03 -14.59
C ASN A 427 -52.38 8.47 -13.85
N ASN A 428 -52.40 9.69 -13.28
CA ASN A 428 -53.61 10.23 -12.66
C ASN A 428 -54.66 10.66 -13.70
N ASN A 429 -54.25 11.28 -14.82
CA ASN A 429 -55.17 11.64 -15.91
C ASN A 429 -55.72 10.44 -16.70
N ALA A 430 -55.14 9.24 -16.57
CA ALA A 430 -55.63 8.02 -17.20
C ALA A 430 -56.64 7.23 -16.33
N LYS A 431 -56.89 7.70 -15.10
CA LYS A 431 -57.83 7.09 -14.15
C LYS A 431 -59.16 7.86 -14.02
N ASP A 432 -59.22 9.07 -14.54
CA ASP A 432 -60.44 9.85 -14.76
C ASP A 432 -60.92 9.68 -16.22
#